data_AF-A0A2W5UVM9-F1
#
_entry.id   AF-A0A2W5UVM9-F1
#
_cell.length_a   1.000
_cell.length_b   1.000
_cell.length_c   1.000
_cell.angle_alpha   90.00
_cell.angle_beta   90.00
_cell.angle_gamma   90.00
#
_symmetry.space_group_name_H-M   'P 1'
#
loop_
_entity.id
_entity.type
_entity.pdbx_description
1 polymer ?
#
loop_
_entity_poly.entity_id
_entity_poly.type
_entity_poly.pdbx_seq_one_letter_code
_entity_poly.pdbx_strand_id
1 'polypeptide(L)'
;MPTINQLIRKPRSPKPVRNKVPALKGCPQRRGVCTRVYTTTPKKPNSALRKVAKVRLTTGIEAVCYIPGEGHNLQEHSVVLIRGGRVK
;
A
#
# COMPACT_ATOMS: atom_id res chain seq x y z
N MET A 1 -19.77 -25.18 22.77
CA MET A 1 -18.37 -25.35 23.26
C MET A 1 -17.85 -26.66 22.67
N PRO A 2 -16.70 -26.68 21.95
CA PRO A 2 -16.22 -27.92 21.34
C PRO A 2 -15.71 -28.90 22.41
N THR A 3 -15.91 -30.19 22.19
CA THR A 3 -15.41 -31.24 23.09
C THR A 3 -13.91 -31.50 22.86
N ILE A 4 -13.23 -32.08 23.85
CA ILE A 4 -11.79 -32.41 23.76
C ILE A 4 -11.51 -33.32 22.54
N ASN A 5 -12.37 -34.33 22.30
CA ASN A 5 -12.24 -35.22 21.14
C ASN A 5 -12.39 -34.49 19.79
N GLN A 6 -13.20 -33.43 19.73
CA GLN A 6 -13.30 -32.59 18.52
C GLN A 6 -12.00 -31.78 18.29
N LEU A 7 -11.35 -31.31 19.35
CA LEU A 7 -10.07 -30.59 19.25
C LEU A 7 -8.91 -31.50 18.88
N ILE A 8 -8.92 -32.76 19.35
CA ILE A 8 -7.94 -33.78 18.98
C ILE A 8 -8.07 -34.12 17.48
N ARG A 9 -9.31 -34.31 16.98
CA ARG A 9 -9.57 -34.62 15.56
C ARG A 9 -9.37 -33.40 14.64
N LYS A 10 -9.64 -32.19 15.14
CA LYS A 10 -9.51 -30.94 14.40
C LYS A 10 -8.95 -29.84 15.31
N PRO A 11 -7.63 -29.58 15.26
CA PRO A 11 -7.03 -28.54 16.06
C PRO A 11 -7.55 -27.16 15.66
N ARG A 12 -7.49 -26.20 16.58
CA ARG A 12 -7.83 -24.81 16.28
C ARG A 12 -6.76 -24.21 15.37
N SER A 13 -7.17 -23.73 14.21
CA SER A 13 -6.32 -22.93 13.31
C SER A 13 -6.55 -21.44 13.54
N PRO A 14 -5.50 -20.61 13.69
CA PRO A 14 -5.67 -19.17 13.70
C PRO A 14 -6.22 -18.69 12.34
N LYS A 15 -7.01 -17.62 12.36
CA LYS A 15 -7.49 -17.00 11.12
C LYS A 15 -6.32 -16.29 10.41
N PRO A 16 -6.13 -16.48 9.10
CA PRO A 16 -5.06 -15.81 8.37
C PRO A 16 -5.31 -14.29 8.32
N VAL A 17 -4.28 -13.50 8.63
CA VAL A 17 -4.34 -12.03 8.55
C VAL A 17 -3.82 -11.58 7.18
N ARG A 18 -4.57 -10.69 6.51
CA ARG A 18 -4.16 -10.14 5.22
C ARG A 18 -3.22 -8.95 5.40
N ASN A 19 -2.09 -8.97 4.70
CA ASN A 19 -1.19 -7.82 4.62
C ASN A 19 -1.81 -6.72 3.75
N LYS A 20 -1.94 -5.51 4.31
CA LYS A 20 -2.49 -4.34 3.63
C LYS A 20 -1.49 -3.66 2.68
N VAL A 21 -0.19 -3.97 2.79
CA VAL A 21 0.91 -3.37 2.02
C VAL A 21 1.81 -4.44 1.37
N PRO A 22 1.27 -5.29 0.47
CA PRO A 22 2.03 -6.40 -0.12
C PRO A 22 3.22 -5.94 -0.99
N ALA A 23 3.14 -4.74 -1.56
CA ALA A 23 4.16 -4.19 -2.46
C ALA A 23 5.54 -4.04 -1.80
N LEU A 24 5.59 -3.83 -0.48
CA LEU A 24 6.84 -3.67 0.27
C LEU A 24 7.56 -4.99 0.56
N LYS A 25 6.88 -6.15 0.44
CA LYS A 25 7.38 -7.50 0.78
C LYS A 25 8.18 -7.54 2.12
N GLY A 26 7.63 -6.93 3.17
CA GLY A 26 8.24 -6.93 4.51
C GLY A 26 9.34 -5.89 4.75
N CYS A 27 9.74 -5.11 3.75
CA CYS A 27 10.69 -4.02 3.93
C CYS A 27 10.02 -2.76 4.55
N PRO A 28 10.74 -1.98 5.37
CA PRO A 28 10.19 -0.74 5.95
C PRO A 28 9.93 0.33 4.89
N GLN A 29 10.88 0.50 3.96
CA GLN A 29 10.75 1.35 2.78
C GLN A 29 11.23 0.61 1.54
N ARG A 30 10.85 1.11 0.36
CA ARG A 30 11.34 0.58 -0.91
C ARG A 30 11.57 1.67 -1.93
N ARG A 31 12.68 1.57 -2.66
CA ARG A 31 12.99 2.46 -3.78
C ARG A 31 12.13 2.11 -4.99
N GLY A 32 11.70 3.13 -5.73
CA GLY A 32 10.99 3.01 -6.99
C GLY A 32 11.19 4.22 -7.90
N VAL A 33 10.65 4.12 -9.10
CA VAL A 33 10.71 5.15 -10.14
C VAL A 33 9.29 5.59 -10.48
N CYS A 34 9.03 6.90 -10.53
CA CYS A 34 7.75 7.45 -10.92
C CYS A 34 7.47 7.16 -12.40
N THR A 35 6.38 6.48 -12.71
CA THR A 35 5.92 6.28 -14.09
C THR A 35 4.99 7.39 -14.54
N ARG A 36 4.15 7.92 -13.63
CA ARG A 36 3.24 9.02 -13.92
C ARG A 36 2.91 9.80 -12.66
N VAL A 37 2.92 11.12 -12.74
CA VAL A 37 2.52 12.03 -11.65
C VAL A 37 1.21 12.70 -12.03
N TYR A 38 0.18 12.62 -11.19
CA TYR A 38 -1.17 13.11 -11.51
C TYR A 38 -1.99 13.41 -10.25
N THR A 39 -3.18 13.98 -10.42
CA THR A 39 -4.12 14.26 -9.33
C THR A 39 -5.35 13.35 -9.40
N THR A 40 -5.92 13.01 -8.24
CA THR A 40 -7.13 12.19 -8.12
C THR A 40 -8.11 12.80 -7.13
N THR A 41 -9.41 12.74 -7.44
CA THR A 41 -10.47 13.14 -6.51
C THR A 41 -10.71 12.04 -5.47
N PRO A 42 -10.89 12.38 -4.18
CA PRO A 42 -11.16 11.40 -3.13
C PRO A 42 -12.61 10.88 -3.20
N LYS A 43 -12.91 9.85 -2.41
CA LYS A 43 -14.28 9.37 -2.24
C LYS A 43 -15.11 10.38 -1.43
N LYS A 44 -16.41 10.47 -1.76
CA LYS A 44 -17.42 11.18 -0.94
C LYS A 44 -17.30 10.71 0.53
N PRO A 45 -17.38 11.59 1.54
CA PRO A 45 -17.88 12.97 1.57
C PRO A 45 -16.85 14.06 1.25
N ASN A 46 -15.60 13.69 1.00
CA ASN A 46 -14.51 14.66 0.88
C ASN A 46 -14.43 15.23 -0.54
N SER A 47 -13.94 16.45 -0.66
CA SER A 47 -13.61 17.11 -1.94
C SER A 47 -12.19 17.66 -1.87
N ALA A 48 -11.32 17.25 -2.79
CA ALA A 48 -9.95 17.73 -2.93
C ALA A 48 -9.32 17.21 -4.24
N LEU A 49 -8.20 17.81 -4.65
CA LEU A 49 -7.30 17.22 -5.65
C LEU A 49 -6.10 16.59 -4.93
N ARG A 50 -6.12 15.27 -4.76
CA ARG A 50 -5.02 14.53 -4.12
C ARG A 50 -3.88 14.33 -5.11
N LYS A 51 -2.69 14.86 -4.81
CA LYS A 51 -1.45 14.62 -5.56
C LYS A 51 -0.99 13.17 -5.36
N VAL A 52 -0.86 12.43 -6.44
CA VAL A 52 -0.46 11.01 -6.42
C VAL A 52 0.58 10.72 -7.51
N ALA A 53 1.39 9.70 -7.29
CA ALA A 53 2.32 9.18 -8.29
C ALA A 53 2.10 7.69 -8.47
N LYS A 54 2.09 7.23 -9.72
CA LYS A 54 2.27 5.81 -10.04
C LYS A 54 3.77 5.52 -10.00
N VAL A 55 4.18 4.56 -9.21
CA VAL A 55 5.59 4.24 -8.93
C VAL A 55 5.85 2.78 -9.24
N ARG A 56 6.85 2.50 -10.07
CA ARG A 56 7.36 1.16 -10.32
C ARG A 56 8.48 0.86 -9.33
N LEU A 57 8.24 -0.12 -8.46
CA LEU A 57 9.20 -0.51 -7.43
C LEU A 57 10.33 -1.37 -7.99
N THR A 58 11.43 -1.45 -7.25
CA THR A 58 12.53 -2.40 -7.51
C THR A 58 12.08 -3.86 -7.62
N THR A 59 10.93 -4.21 -7.04
CA THR A 59 10.32 -5.56 -7.14
C THR A 59 9.56 -5.79 -8.44
N GLY A 60 9.46 -4.80 -9.32
CA GLY A 60 8.65 -4.84 -10.55
C GLY A 60 7.17 -4.51 -10.35
N ILE A 61 6.71 -4.37 -9.10
CA ILE A 61 5.31 -4.06 -8.78
C ILE A 61 5.05 -2.57 -9.02
N GLU A 62 3.98 -2.26 -9.73
CA GLU A 62 3.47 -0.89 -9.84
C GLU A 62 2.49 -0.59 -8.71
N ALA A 63 2.73 0.49 -7.98
CA ALA A 63 1.88 0.95 -6.90
C ALA A 63 1.50 2.42 -7.10
N VAL A 64 0.31 2.81 -6.64
CA VAL A 64 -0.09 4.21 -6.56
C VAL A 64 0.27 4.72 -5.17
N CYS A 65 1.09 5.76 -5.12
CA CYS A 65 1.59 6.36 -3.89
C CYS A 65 1.05 7.78 -3.74
N TYR A 66 0.64 8.12 -2.52
CA TYR A 66 0.26 9.48 -2.17
C TYR A 66 1.48 10.35 -1.90
N ILE A 67 1.46 11.59 -2.39
CA ILE A 67 2.52 12.57 -2.15
C ILE A 67 2.09 13.42 -0.95
N PRO A 68 2.76 13.30 0.21
CA PRO A 68 2.38 14.05 1.41
C PRO A 68 2.77 15.53 1.27
N GLY A 69 2.03 16.39 1.98
CA GLY A 69 2.32 17.81 2.06
C GLY A 69 1.76 18.67 0.91
N GLU A 70 2.24 19.91 0.87
CA GLU A 70 1.85 20.94 -0.10
C GLU A 70 2.99 21.15 -1.10
N GLY A 71 2.64 21.31 -2.39
CA GLY A 71 3.65 21.31 -3.47
C GLY A 71 4.36 19.96 -3.69
N HIS A 72 5.07 19.83 -4.82
CA HIS A 72 6.04 18.77 -5.13
C HIS A 72 6.80 19.12 -6.41
N ASN A 73 8.04 18.64 -6.55
CA ASN A 73 8.86 18.77 -7.77
C ASN A 73 9.08 17.41 -8.46
N LEU A 74 8.12 16.48 -8.32
CA LEU A 74 8.27 15.15 -8.94
C LEU A 74 7.95 15.21 -10.42
N GLN A 75 8.78 14.56 -11.21
CA GLN A 75 8.59 14.38 -12.64
C GLN A 75 8.45 12.89 -12.94
N GLU A 76 8.08 12.56 -14.18
CA GLU A 76 8.22 11.20 -14.68
C GLU A 76 9.70 10.76 -14.59
N HIS A 77 9.95 9.48 -14.35
CA HIS A 77 11.27 8.88 -14.15
C HIS A 77 12.05 9.35 -12.91
N SER A 78 11.45 10.18 -12.05
CA SER A 78 12.07 10.54 -10.76
C SER A 78 12.20 9.32 -9.84
N VAL A 79 13.37 9.18 -9.20
CA VAL A 79 13.62 8.11 -8.23
C VAL A 79 13.11 8.53 -6.85
N VAL A 80 12.26 7.71 -6.23
CA VAL A 80 11.61 8.00 -4.95
C VAL A 80 11.71 6.84 -3.97
N LEU A 81 11.65 7.16 -2.68
CA LEU A 81 11.55 6.17 -1.60
C LEU A 81 10.11 6.15 -1.06
N ILE A 82 9.48 4.98 -1.09
CA ILE A 82 8.11 4.82 -0.61
C ILE A 82 8.06 4.17 0.77
N ARG A 83 7.09 4.58 1.58
CA ARG A 83 6.69 3.91 2.83
C ARG A 83 5.26 3.41 2.73
N GLY A 84 4.90 2.48 3.59
CA GLY A 84 3.52 2.02 3.74
C GLY A 84 2.62 3.12 4.33
N GLY A 85 1.30 2.95 4.17
CA GLY A 85 0.31 3.87 4.71
C GLY A 85 -0.82 4.11 3.72
N ARG A 86 -2.00 3.54 4.00
CA ARG A 86 -3.18 3.74 3.17
C ARG A 86 -3.85 5.07 3.53
N VAL A 87 -4.10 5.90 2.53
CA VAL A 87 -4.95 7.10 2.66
C VAL A 87 -6.42 6.70 2.55
N LYS A 88 -7.27 7.25 3.43
CA LYS A 88 -8.71 6.97 3.49
C LYS A 88 -9.48 7.84 2.49
#